data_AF-A0A401TYK6-F1
#
_entry.id   AF-A0A401TYK6-F1
#
_cell.length_a   1.000
_cell.length_b   1.000
_cell.length_c   1.000
_cell.angle_alpha   90.00
_cell.angle_beta   90.00
_cell.angle_gamma   90.00
#
_symmetry.space_group_name_H-M   'P 1'
#
loop_
_entity.id
_entity.type
_entity.pdbx_description
1 polymer ?
#
loop_
_entity_poly.entity_id
_entity_poly.type
_entity_poly.pdbx_seq_one_letter_code
_entity_poly.pdbx_strand_id
1 'polypeptide(L)'
;MTAVSGDNPNSLFATPAIVADRRGDGSILVRSTTPLQESARCIGDWLEHWARQAPDRIFLGERASVETPWSTVSYRDALGIVRQAASWVLSQGLSAERPLVILSDNGIDHALFALSAQHVGVPSAAISPAYSLMSRDFDKLKSTIELLD
;
A
#
# COMPACT_ATOMS: atom_id res chain seq x y z
N MET A 1 -44.06 14.62 1.37
CA MET A 1 -43.14 13.64 0.75
C MET A 1 -42.14 13.24 1.82
N THR A 2 -42.46 12.17 2.54
CA THR A 2 -41.76 11.75 3.75
C THR A 2 -40.56 10.91 3.34
N ALA A 3 -39.35 11.32 3.76
CA ALA A 3 -38.14 10.56 3.52
C ALA A 3 -38.21 9.23 4.29
N VAL A 4 -38.14 8.12 3.56
CA VAL A 4 -37.88 6.80 4.13
C VAL A 4 -36.39 6.72 4.37
N SER A 5 -35.93 7.04 5.59
CA SER A 5 -34.63 6.60 6.07
C SER A 5 -34.84 5.33 6.87
N GLY A 6 -34.84 4.21 6.17
CA GLY A 6 -34.83 2.87 6.73
C GLY A 6 -33.51 2.17 6.44
N ASP A 7 -32.38 2.82 6.75
CA ASP A 7 -31.10 2.11 6.72
C ASP A 7 -31.01 1.29 8.01
N ASN A 8 -31.25 -0.01 7.87
CA ASN A 8 -31.10 -0.96 8.97
C ASN A 8 -29.59 -1.07 9.25
N PRO A 9 -29.07 -0.66 10.41
CA PRO A 9 -27.63 -0.67 10.68
C PRO A 9 -27.00 -2.06 10.58
N ASN A 10 -27.81 -3.12 10.63
CA ASN A 10 -27.41 -4.50 10.37
C ASN A 10 -27.11 -4.80 8.88
N SER A 11 -27.44 -3.93 7.93
CA SER A 11 -27.09 -4.10 6.51
C SER A 11 -25.74 -3.45 6.14
N LEU A 12 -25.22 -2.56 6.99
CA LEU A 12 -23.97 -1.83 6.71
C LEU A 12 -22.74 -2.74 6.81
N PHE A 13 -22.84 -3.84 7.56
CA PHE A 13 -21.72 -4.73 7.82
C PHE A 13 -22.07 -6.18 7.49
N ALA A 14 -21.14 -6.85 6.82
CA ALA A 14 -21.24 -8.30 6.63
C ALA A 14 -21.24 -9.01 7.99
N THR A 15 -22.08 -10.03 8.14
CA THR A 15 -22.07 -10.86 9.35
C THR A 15 -20.70 -11.52 9.51
N PRO A 16 -19.99 -11.30 10.62
CA PRO A 16 -18.65 -11.82 10.79
C PRO A 16 -18.69 -13.34 10.99
N ALA A 17 -17.93 -14.06 10.16
CA ALA A 17 -17.73 -15.49 10.29
C ALA A 17 -16.71 -15.76 11.42
N ILE A 18 -17.19 -15.77 12.67
CA ILE A 18 -16.33 -15.92 13.86
C ILE A 18 -16.89 -16.91 14.89
N VAL A 19 -16.02 -17.38 15.77
CA VAL A 19 -16.39 -17.99 17.04
C VAL A 19 -15.75 -17.18 18.17
N ALA A 20 -16.53 -16.91 19.21
CA ALA A 20 -16.07 -16.24 20.43
C ALA A 20 -16.12 -17.23 21.61
N ASP A 21 -14.96 -17.56 22.16
CA ASP A 21 -14.82 -18.38 23.37
C ASP A 21 -14.70 -17.46 24.59
N ARG A 22 -15.72 -17.47 25.45
CA ARG A 22 -15.79 -16.65 26.68
C ARG A 22 -15.29 -17.49 27.84
N ARG A 23 -14.16 -17.08 28.42
CA ARG A 23 -13.46 -17.83 29.47
C ARG A 23 -13.89 -17.40 30.87
N GLY A 24 -13.65 -18.26 31.85
CA GLY A 24 -14.04 -18.03 33.25
C GLY A 24 -13.31 -16.87 33.95
N ASP A 25 -12.19 -16.41 33.39
CA ASP A 25 -11.44 -15.22 33.85
C ASP A 25 -11.97 -13.90 33.26
N GLY A 26 -13.05 -13.95 32.47
CA GLY A 26 -13.64 -12.79 31.80
C GLY A 26 -13.03 -12.45 30.44
N SER A 27 -11.99 -13.17 30.00
CA SER A 27 -11.40 -12.97 28.66
C SER A 27 -12.28 -13.56 27.54
N ILE A 28 -12.16 -12.99 26.35
CA ILE A 28 -12.87 -13.44 25.14
C ILE A 28 -11.85 -13.71 24.05
N LEU A 29 -11.72 -14.96 23.61
CA LEU A 29 -10.93 -15.31 22.44
C LEU A 29 -11.83 -15.32 21.20
N VAL A 30 -11.54 -14.46 20.24
CA VAL A 30 -12.26 -14.40 18.97
C VAL A 30 -11.41 -15.02 17.87
N ARG A 31 -11.98 -15.95 17.10
CA ARG A 31 -11.34 -16.58 15.93
C ARG A 31 -12.21 -16.46 14.69
N SER A 32 -11.60 -16.17 13.54
CA SER A 32 -12.26 -16.31 12.25
C SER A 32 -12.60 -17.78 11.99
N THR A 33 -13.77 -18.06 11.42
CA THR A 33 -14.14 -19.39 10.90
C THR A 33 -13.80 -19.54 9.42
N THR A 34 -13.40 -18.46 8.76
CA THR A 34 -12.90 -18.51 7.38
C THR A 34 -11.51 -19.15 7.36
N PRO A 35 -11.31 -20.27 6.62
CA PRO A 35 -10.01 -20.90 6.51
C PRO A 35 -8.99 -19.97 5.86
N LEU A 36 -7.78 -19.92 6.44
CA LEU A 36 -6.66 -19.21 5.84
C LEU A 36 -6.34 -19.84 4.48
N GLN A 37 -6.40 -19.02 3.43
CA GLN A 37 -6.03 -19.45 2.08
C GLN A 37 -4.52 -19.38 1.91
N GLU A 38 -4.01 -19.98 0.83
CA GLU A 38 -2.62 -19.81 0.42
C GLU A 38 -2.30 -18.31 0.24
N SER A 39 -1.23 -17.85 0.89
CA SER A 39 -0.81 -16.47 0.84
C SER A 39 0.33 -16.30 -0.15
N ALA A 40 0.29 -15.20 -0.92
CA ALA A 40 1.46 -14.75 -1.66
C ALA A 40 2.64 -14.52 -0.71
N ARG A 41 3.87 -14.78 -1.16
CA ARG A 41 5.07 -14.67 -0.31
C ARG A 41 5.46 -13.22 -0.08
N CYS A 42 5.20 -12.36 -1.07
CA CYS A 42 5.47 -10.92 -1.01
C CYS A 42 4.49 -10.14 -1.90
N ILE A 43 4.52 -8.81 -1.80
CA ILE A 43 3.69 -7.91 -2.63
C ILE A 43 3.98 -8.08 -4.13
N GLY A 44 5.24 -8.39 -4.48
CA GLY A 44 5.68 -8.59 -5.86
C GLY A 44 4.97 -9.76 -6.56
N ASP A 45 4.70 -10.85 -5.82
CA ASP A 45 3.97 -12.01 -6.36
C ASP A 45 2.56 -11.61 -6.82
N TRP A 46 1.89 -10.68 -6.10
CA TRP A 46 0.58 -10.16 -6.51
C TRP A 46 0.66 -9.34 -7.80
N LEU A 47 1.64 -8.45 -7.91
CA LEU A 47 1.83 -7.65 -9.11
C LEU A 47 2.12 -8.54 -10.33
N GLU A 48 2.98 -9.56 -10.18
CA GLU A 48 3.27 -10.52 -11.23
C GLU A 48 2.07 -11.41 -11.60
N HIS A 49 1.28 -11.81 -10.61
CA HIS A 49 0.05 -12.56 -10.84
C HIS A 49 -0.93 -11.74 -11.69
N TRP A 50 -1.24 -10.51 -11.27
CA TRP A 50 -2.24 -9.70 -11.96
C TRP A 50 -1.76 -9.14 -13.30
N ALA A 51 -0.47 -8.87 -13.46
CA ALA A 51 0.11 -8.56 -14.77
C ALA A 51 -0.01 -9.72 -15.77
N ARG A 52 -0.15 -10.97 -15.31
CA ARG A 52 -0.44 -12.12 -16.18
C ARG A 52 -1.95 -12.34 -16.37
N GLN A 53 -2.73 -12.26 -15.29
CA GLN A 53 -4.16 -12.58 -15.32
C GLN A 53 -5.03 -11.49 -15.94
N ALA A 54 -4.71 -10.22 -15.71
CA ALA A 54 -5.49 -9.08 -16.15
C ALA A 54 -4.56 -7.92 -16.56
N PRO A 55 -3.68 -8.13 -17.56
CA PRO A 55 -2.59 -7.21 -17.86
C PRO A 55 -3.06 -5.78 -18.16
N ASP A 56 -4.16 -5.64 -18.91
CA ASP A 56 -4.66 -4.35 -19.39
C ASP A 56 -5.62 -3.68 -18.41
N ARG A 57 -5.87 -4.29 -17.24
CA ARG A 57 -6.67 -3.67 -16.19
C ARG A 57 -5.87 -2.54 -15.56
N ILE A 58 -6.53 -1.39 -15.37
CA ILE A 58 -5.96 -0.25 -14.66
C ILE A 58 -5.61 -0.69 -13.23
N PHE A 59 -4.35 -0.50 -12.86
CA PHE A 59 -3.84 -0.77 -11.52
C PHE A 59 -3.74 0.53 -10.72
N LEU A 60 -3.11 1.55 -11.30
CA LEU A 60 -2.95 2.87 -10.68
C LEU A 60 -3.62 3.93 -11.55
N GLY A 61 -4.18 4.94 -10.88
CA GLY A 61 -4.75 6.11 -11.53
C GLY A 61 -4.56 7.34 -10.66
N GLU A 62 -4.21 8.46 -11.29
CA GLU A 62 -4.16 9.76 -10.65
C GLU A 62 -4.68 10.85 -11.60
N ARG A 63 -5.06 11.99 -11.02
CA ARG A 63 -5.41 13.20 -11.77
C ARG A 63 -5.07 14.42 -10.91
N ALA A 64 -4.59 15.48 -11.54
CA ALA A 64 -4.20 16.70 -10.84
C ALA A 64 -5.40 17.49 -10.29
N SER A 65 -6.55 17.41 -10.95
CA SER A 65 -7.80 18.05 -10.55
C SER A 65 -9.02 17.28 -11.07
N VAL A 66 -10.23 17.67 -10.66
CA VAL A 66 -11.47 17.04 -11.12
C VAL A 66 -11.67 17.19 -12.63
N GLU A 67 -11.16 18.29 -13.19
CA GLU A 67 -11.24 18.68 -14.60
C GLU A 67 -10.16 18.04 -15.46
N THR A 68 -9.09 17.53 -14.85
CA THR A 68 -7.97 16.92 -15.57
C THR A 68 -8.30 15.45 -15.90
N PRO A 69 -8.02 14.96 -17.12
CA PRO A 69 -8.13 13.54 -17.44
C PRO A 69 -7.28 12.68 -16.50
N TRP A 70 -7.72 11.42 -16.29
CA TRP A 70 -6.93 10.47 -15.51
C TRP A 70 -5.68 10.03 -16.27
N SER A 71 -4.54 10.14 -15.60
CA SER A 71 -3.35 9.35 -15.92
C SER A 71 -3.53 7.98 -15.30
N THR A 72 -3.28 6.91 -16.07
CA THR A 72 -3.47 5.54 -15.58
C THR A 72 -2.31 4.65 -16.00
N VAL A 73 -2.06 3.62 -15.20
CA VAL A 73 -1.06 2.59 -15.47
C VAL A 73 -1.72 1.23 -15.34
N SER A 74 -1.58 0.40 -16.37
CA SER A 74 -2.07 -0.98 -16.37
C SER A 74 -1.20 -1.88 -15.49
N TYR A 75 -1.69 -3.06 -15.09
CA TYR A 75 -0.85 -4.04 -14.38
C TYR A 75 0.40 -4.44 -15.19
N ARG A 76 0.27 -4.57 -16.51
CA ARG A 76 1.37 -4.90 -17.41
C ARG A 76 2.46 -3.81 -17.37
N ASP A 77 2.06 -2.55 -17.53
CA ASP A 77 2.99 -1.43 -17.57
C ASP A 77 3.62 -1.20 -16.21
N ALA A 78 2.84 -1.31 -15.13
CA ALA A 78 3.34 -1.21 -13.76
C ALA A 78 4.45 -2.25 -13.50
N LEU A 79 4.24 -3.52 -13.85
CA LEU A 79 5.28 -4.55 -13.68
C LEU A 79 6.53 -4.24 -14.52
N GLY A 80 6.36 -3.73 -15.74
CA GLY A 80 7.46 -3.31 -16.61
C GLY A 80 8.31 -2.22 -15.97
N ILE A 81 7.68 -1.15 -15.46
CA ILE A 81 8.36 -0.04 -14.79
C ILE A 81 9.00 -0.52 -13.49
N VAL A 82 8.29 -1.29 -12.68
CA VAL A 82 8.77 -1.84 -11.40
C VAL A 82 10.06 -2.65 -11.60
N ARG A 83 10.13 -3.52 -12.61
CA ARG A 83 11.34 -4.31 -12.88
C ARG A 83 12.54 -3.46 -13.32
N GLN A 84 12.29 -2.41 -14.09
CA GLN A 84 13.34 -1.48 -14.53
C GLN A 84 13.89 -0.68 -13.34
N ALA A 85 13.01 -0.04 -12.57
CA ALA A 85 13.41 0.72 -11.39
C ALA A 85 13.99 -0.18 -10.28
N ALA A 86 13.51 -1.41 -10.13
CA ALA A 86 14.08 -2.40 -9.21
C ALA A 86 15.54 -2.74 -9.56
N SER A 87 15.86 -2.86 -10.86
CA SER A 87 17.26 -3.05 -11.29
C SER A 87 18.12 -1.84 -10.92
N TRP A 88 17.58 -0.62 -11.03
CA TRP A 88 18.27 0.57 -10.54
C TRP A 88 18.47 0.54 -9.03
N VAL A 89 17.44 0.20 -8.24
CA VAL A 89 17.51 0.08 -6.77
C VAL A 89 18.65 -0.87 -6.36
N LEU A 90 18.74 -2.03 -7.01
CA LEU A 90 19.83 -2.99 -6.79
C LEU A 90 21.20 -2.41 -7.17
N SER A 91 21.29 -1.69 -8.30
CA SER A 91 22.54 -1.06 -8.76
C SER A 91 23.07 0.00 -7.78
N GLN A 92 22.18 0.64 -7.02
CA GLN A 92 22.57 1.59 -5.98
C GLN A 92 23.06 0.87 -4.72
N GLY A 93 22.88 -0.45 -4.58
CA GLY A 93 23.26 -1.21 -3.39
C GLY A 93 22.31 -0.99 -2.20
N LEU A 94 21.06 -0.62 -2.46
CA LEU A 94 20.04 -0.52 -1.42
C LEU A 94 19.69 -1.92 -0.87
N SER A 95 19.37 -2.00 0.41
CA SER A 95 19.18 -3.25 1.16
C SER A 95 18.32 -3.04 2.40
N ALA A 96 18.12 -4.06 3.23
CA ALA A 96 17.46 -3.91 4.53
C ALA A 96 18.25 -2.97 5.47
N GLU A 97 19.57 -2.98 5.36
CA GLU A 97 20.51 -2.13 6.12
C GLU A 97 20.75 -0.77 5.45
N ARG A 98 20.21 -0.57 4.24
CA ARG A 98 20.24 0.70 3.50
C ARG A 98 18.90 0.92 2.80
N PRO A 99 17.84 1.22 3.56
CA PRO A 99 16.48 1.31 3.03
C PRO A 99 16.31 2.52 2.11
N LEU A 100 15.25 2.49 1.31
CA LEU A 100 14.88 3.58 0.42
C LEU A 100 13.96 4.58 1.15
N VAL A 101 14.33 5.85 1.17
CA VAL A 101 13.43 6.94 1.57
C VAL A 101 12.79 7.57 0.33
N ILE A 102 11.47 7.75 0.35
CA ILE A 102 10.72 8.42 -0.72
C ILE A 102 10.05 9.66 -0.13
N LEU A 103 10.60 10.83 -0.43
CA LEU A 103 10.05 12.13 -0.04
C LEU A 103 9.29 12.73 -1.23
N SER A 104 8.03 12.34 -1.37
CA SER A 104 7.14 12.84 -2.43
C SER A 104 5.69 12.82 -1.97
N ASP A 105 4.83 13.55 -2.67
CA ASP A 105 3.38 13.39 -2.50
C ASP A 105 2.93 12.02 -2.99
N ASN A 106 1.71 11.64 -2.62
CA ASN A 106 1.06 10.44 -3.13
C ASN A 106 0.82 10.60 -4.63
N GLY A 107 1.33 9.65 -5.41
CA GLY A 107 1.15 9.61 -6.86
C GLY A 107 1.61 8.29 -7.45
N ILE A 108 1.44 8.16 -8.76
CA ILE A 108 1.81 6.96 -9.52
C ILE A 108 3.31 6.69 -9.39
N ASP A 109 4.16 7.71 -9.55
CA ASP A 109 5.61 7.57 -9.46
C ASP A 109 6.05 7.09 -8.06
N HIS A 110 5.44 7.65 -7.01
CA HIS A 110 5.68 7.22 -5.63
C HIS A 110 5.36 5.73 -5.46
N ALA A 111 4.17 5.30 -5.90
CA ALA A 111 3.72 3.93 -5.78
C ALA A 111 4.62 2.96 -6.55
N LEU A 112 4.97 3.30 -7.79
CA LEU A 112 5.84 2.47 -8.64
C LEU A 112 7.24 2.33 -8.04
N PHE A 113 7.80 3.40 -7.48
CA PHE A 113 9.14 3.35 -6.89
C PHE A 113 9.17 2.58 -5.56
N ALA A 114 8.14 2.74 -4.72
CA ALA A 114 7.97 1.92 -3.52
C ALA A 114 7.83 0.42 -3.86
N LEU A 115 6.99 0.09 -4.85
CA LEU A 115 6.83 -1.29 -5.34
C LEU A 115 8.14 -1.84 -5.91
N SER A 116 8.94 -1.01 -6.57
CA SER A 116 10.26 -1.39 -7.09
C SER A 116 11.20 -1.84 -5.99
N ALA A 117 11.30 -1.07 -4.91
CA ALA A 117 12.10 -1.44 -3.74
C ALA A 117 11.60 -2.75 -3.10
N GLN A 118 10.30 -2.84 -2.86
CA GLN A 118 9.68 -4.01 -2.24
C GLN A 118 9.82 -5.28 -3.11
N HIS A 119 9.82 -5.13 -4.44
CA HIS A 119 9.98 -6.25 -5.38
C HIS A 119 11.35 -6.92 -5.28
N VAL A 120 12.38 -6.18 -4.84
CA VAL A 120 13.73 -6.71 -4.60
C VAL A 120 14.08 -6.84 -3.12
N GLY A 121 13.08 -6.78 -2.23
CA GLY A 121 13.26 -6.97 -0.79
C GLY A 121 13.91 -5.80 -0.06
N VAL A 122 13.95 -4.61 -0.67
CA VAL A 122 14.43 -3.39 -0.04
C VAL A 122 13.26 -2.70 0.68
N PRO A 123 13.36 -2.43 2.00
CA PRO A 123 12.36 -1.65 2.71
C PRO A 123 12.28 -0.21 2.15
N SER A 124 11.07 0.32 2.08
CA SER A 124 10.81 1.70 1.63
C SER A 124 10.07 2.49 2.71
N ALA A 125 10.50 3.71 2.99
CA ALA A 125 9.83 4.64 3.89
C ALA A 125 9.27 5.83 3.10
N ALA A 126 7.95 5.97 3.09
CA ALA A 126 7.26 7.13 2.51
C ALA A 126 7.24 8.28 3.53
N ILE A 127 7.80 9.42 3.16
CA ILE A 127 7.83 10.63 4.01
C ILE A 127 7.06 11.75 3.33
N SER A 128 6.19 12.42 4.08
CA SER A 128 5.41 13.54 3.57
C SER A 128 6.31 14.74 3.21
N PRO A 129 6.13 15.37 2.03
CA PRO A 129 6.84 16.59 1.66
C PRO A 129 6.60 17.77 2.62
N ALA A 130 5.52 17.77 3.39
CA ALA A 130 5.28 18.79 4.40
C ALA A 130 6.39 18.84 5.46
N TYR A 131 7.11 17.75 5.69
CA TYR A 131 8.21 17.70 6.66
C TYR A 131 9.47 18.40 6.15
N SER A 132 9.58 18.63 4.84
CA SER A 132 10.64 19.44 4.23
C SER A 132 10.16 20.85 3.84
N LEU A 133 8.99 20.99 3.24
CA LEU A 133 8.56 22.27 2.68
C LEU A 133 8.00 23.25 3.73
N MET A 134 7.37 22.73 4.79
CA MET A 134 6.72 23.58 5.82
C MET A 134 7.58 23.72 7.09
N SER A 135 8.68 22.98 7.20
CA SER A 135 9.59 23.02 8.34
C SER A 135 10.81 23.88 8.02
N ARG A 136 11.21 24.76 8.94
CA ARG A 136 12.46 25.53 8.82
C ARG A 136 13.67 24.73 9.30
N ASP A 137 13.47 23.92 10.33
CA ASP A 137 14.56 23.24 11.05
C ASP A 137 14.69 21.76 10.65
N PHE A 138 13.69 21.24 9.93
CA PHE A 138 13.60 19.87 9.40
C PHE A 138 13.59 18.77 10.47
N ASP A 139 13.31 19.10 11.72
CA ASP A 139 13.40 18.17 12.86
C ASP A 139 12.59 16.89 12.62
N LYS A 140 11.34 17.02 12.14
CA LYS A 140 10.51 15.84 11.82
C LYS A 140 11.12 14.96 10.73
N LEU A 141 11.72 15.57 9.71
CA LEU A 141 12.35 14.82 8.62
C LEU A 141 13.58 14.07 9.14
N LYS A 142 14.45 14.75 9.90
CA LYS A 142 15.64 14.15 10.53
C LYS A 142 15.26 13.00 11.45
N SER A 143 14.32 13.22 12.38
CA SER A 143 13.85 12.16 13.28
C SER A 143 13.23 10.97 12.56
N THR A 144 12.63 11.17 11.38
CA THR A 144 12.09 10.05 10.58
C THR A 144 13.22 9.28 9.91
N ILE A 145 14.25 9.96 9.41
CA ILE A 145 15.42 9.32 8.81
C ILE A 145 16.23 8.55 9.86
N GLU A 146 16.41 9.11 11.07
CA GLU A 146 17.11 8.46 12.18
C GLU A 146 16.47 7.13 12.62
N LEU A 147 15.17 6.91 12.36
CA LEU A 147 14.50 5.63 12.63
C LEU A 147 14.83 4.52 11.61
N LEU A 148 15.54 4.87 10.54
CA LEU A 148 15.89 3.97 9.43
C LEU A 148 17.37 3.54 9.44
N ASP A 149 18.16 4.07 10.38
CA ASP A 149 19.52 3.63 10.71
C ASP A 149 19.49 2.43 11.69
#